data_AF-A0A1M6BUL6-F1
#
_entry.id   AF-A0A1M6BUL6-F1
#
_cell.length_a   1.000
_cell.length_b   1.000
_cell.length_c   1.000
_cell.angle_alpha   90.00
_cell.angle_beta   90.00
_cell.angle_gamma   90.00
#
_symmetry.space_group_name_H-M   'P 1'
#
loop_
_entity.id
_entity.type
_entity.pdbx_description
1 polymer ?
#
loop_
_entity_poly.entity_id
_entity_poly.type
_entity_poly.pdbx_seq_one_letter_code
_entity_poly.pdbx_strand_id
1 'polypeptide(L)'
;MICSILHLLACCGMIASAIYGKMHAPDSATLYQHMIASTAVASCFALVILYNYLMETFVEYYSGVHYTDGPMTPRRRALIILYLLLTLLPLLGLIPAIGGHAIPMIIIGSLAALASLCSIIGYLRRGTDEDDDDEEVEC
;
A
#
# COMPACT_ATOMS: atom_id res chain seq x y z
N MET A 1 -3.71 -4.25 9.04
CA MET A 1 -2.28 -4.58 9.23
C MET A 1 -1.76 -5.71 8.32
N ILE A 2 -2.28 -6.95 8.38
CA ILE A 2 -1.74 -8.11 7.62
C ILE A 2 -1.67 -7.85 6.11
N CYS A 3 -2.70 -7.23 5.52
CA CYS A 3 -2.72 -6.92 4.09
C CYS A 3 -1.59 -5.96 3.67
N SER A 4 -1.25 -4.97 4.50
CA SER A 4 -0.15 -4.03 4.23
C SER A 4 1.21 -4.71 4.25
N ILE A 5 1.40 -5.72 5.13
CA ILE A 5 2.63 -6.53 5.17
C ILE A 5 2.73 -7.40 3.91
N LEU A 6 1.64 -8.07 3.53
CA LEU A 6 1.62 -8.90 2.32
C LEU A 6 1.84 -8.06 1.06
N HIS A 7 1.27 -6.85 1.00
CA HIS A 7 1.50 -5.90 -0.07
C HIS A 7 2.97 -5.46 -0.13
N LEU A 8 3.60 -5.15 1.01
CA LEU A 8 5.02 -4.82 1.09
C LEU A 8 5.88 -5.95 0.53
N LEU A 9 5.63 -7.19 0.93
CA LEU A 9 6.34 -8.38 0.43
C LEU A 9 6.13 -8.57 -1.08
N ALA A 10 4.91 -8.36 -1.58
CA ALA A 10 4.59 -8.44 -3.00
C ALA A 10 5.31 -7.34 -3.81
N CYS A 11 5.41 -6.12 -3.28
CA CYS A 11 6.19 -5.04 -3.88
C CYS A 11 7.68 -5.37 -3.93
N CYS A 12 8.25 -5.94 -2.87
CA CYS A 12 9.64 -6.42 -2.86
C CYS A 12 9.86 -7.53 -3.91
N GLY A 13 8.93 -8.48 -4.03
CA GLY A 13 8.97 -9.53 -5.05
C GLY A 13 8.90 -8.99 -6.48
N MET A 14 8.10 -7.94 -6.70
CA MET A 14 8.02 -7.23 -7.98
C MET A 14 9.34 -6.52 -8.31
N ILE A 15 9.98 -5.84 -7.35
CA ILE A 15 11.31 -5.21 -7.54
C ILE A 15 12.36 -6.29 -7.87
N ALA A 16 12.39 -7.38 -7.11
CA ALA A 16 13.31 -8.49 -7.34
C ALA A 16 13.13 -9.09 -8.74
N SER A 17 11.88 -9.29 -9.17
CA SER A 17 11.54 -9.80 -10.51
C SER A 17 11.96 -8.82 -11.61
N ALA A 18 11.83 -7.52 -11.40
CA ALA A 18 12.29 -6.51 -12.35
C ALA A 18 13.83 -6.49 -12.49
N ILE A 19 14.57 -6.61 -11.39
CA ILE A 19 16.03 -6.70 -11.40
C ILE A 19 16.47 -8.00 -12.07
N TYR A 20 15.86 -9.13 -11.70
CA TYR A 20 16.15 -10.43 -12.29
C TYR A 20 15.89 -10.45 -13.80
N GLY A 21 14.72 -9.95 -14.22
CA GLY A 21 14.34 -9.82 -15.62
C GLY A 21 15.33 -8.95 -16.39
N LYS A 22 15.79 -7.83 -15.82
CA LYS A 22 16.77 -6.96 -16.48
C LYS A 22 18.11 -7.64 -16.75
N MET A 23 18.50 -8.61 -15.91
CA MET A 23 19.75 -9.37 -16.07
C MET A 23 19.63 -10.54 -17.07
N HIS A 24 18.44 -11.13 -17.23
CA HIS A 24 18.27 -12.39 -17.95
C HIS A 24 17.35 -12.34 -19.18
N ALA A 25 16.55 -11.28 -19.35
CA ALA A 25 15.65 -11.12 -20.49
C ALA A 25 16.18 -10.03 -21.44
N PRO A 26 16.58 -10.37 -22.68
CA PRO A 26 17.06 -9.40 -23.66
C PRO A 26 15.92 -8.52 -24.23
N ASP A 27 14.68 -9.04 -24.23
CA ASP A 27 13.52 -8.39 -24.84
C ASP A 27 12.46 -7.99 -23.80
N SER A 28 11.79 -6.84 -24.04
CA SER A 28 10.79 -6.28 -23.15
C SER A 28 9.53 -7.16 -22.98
N ALA A 29 9.18 -7.92 -24.02
CA ALA A 29 8.04 -8.83 -23.98
C ALA A 29 8.26 -9.99 -22.98
N THR A 30 9.45 -10.58 -22.99
CA THR A 30 9.83 -11.67 -22.08
C THR A 30 9.94 -11.15 -20.65
N LEU A 31 10.49 -9.94 -20.48
CA LEU A 31 10.57 -9.27 -19.17
C LEU A 31 9.18 -9.03 -18.58
N TYR A 32 8.22 -8.57 -19.39
CA TYR A 32 6.83 -8.40 -18.98
C TYR A 32 6.18 -9.71 -18.53
N GLN A 33 6.40 -10.81 -19.25
CA GLN A 33 5.89 -12.13 -18.87
C GLN A 33 6.43 -12.62 -17.53
N HIS A 34 7.69 -12.32 -17.21
CA HIS A 34 8.27 -12.67 -15.89
C HIS A 34 7.70 -11.83 -14.75
N MET A 35 7.26 -10.60 -15.04
CA MET A 35 6.85 -9.64 -14.01
C MET A 35 5.34 -9.56 -13.80
N ILE A 36 4.53 -9.99 -14.76
CA ILE A 36 3.07 -9.85 -14.70
C ILE A 36 2.48 -10.56 -13.47
N ALA A 37 2.99 -11.74 -13.11
CA ALA A 37 2.51 -12.50 -11.96
C ALA A 37 2.76 -11.74 -10.64
N SER A 38 3.99 -11.28 -10.39
CA SER A 38 4.31 -10.51 -9.17
C SER A 38 3.56 -9.19 -9.11
N THR A 39 3.39 -8.54 -10.26
CA THR A 39 2.67 -7.26 -10.38
C THR A 39 1.18 -7.43 -10.12
N ALA A 40 0.58 -8.51 -10.62
CA ALA A 40 -0.81 -8.85 -10.37
C ALA A 40 -1.06 -9.14 -8.88
N VAL A 41 -0.17 -9.90 -8.23
CA VAL A 41 -0.27 -10.18 -6.79
C VAL A 41 -0.17 -8.89 -5.97
N ALA A 42 0.80 -8.02 -6.26
CA ALA A 42 0.89 -6.71 -5.61
C ALA A 42 -0.39 -5.88 -5.83
N SER A 43 -0.89 -5.86 -7.06
CA SER A 43 -2.13 -5.14 -7.39
C SER A 43 -3.37 -5.69 -6.64
N CYS A 44 -3.49 -7.00 -6.48
CA CYS A 44 -4.58 -7.60 -5.72
C CYS A 44 -4.54 -7.15 -4.25
N PHE A 45 -3.38 -7.19 -3.60
CA PHE A 45 -3.27 -6.70 -2.22
C PHE A 45 -3.52 -5.20 -2.10
N ALA A 46 -3.11 -4.40 -3.08
CA ALA A 46 -3.42 -2.97 -3.13
C ALA A 46 -4.94 -2.72 -3.15
N LEU A 47 -5.68 -3.47 -3.98
CA LEU A 47 -7.13 -3.38 -4.05
C LEU A 47 -7.81 -3.81 -2.75
N VAL A 48 -7.30 -4.84 -2.07
CA VAL A 48 -7.81 -5.27 -0.76
C VAL A 48 -7.58 -4.19 0.30
N ILE A 49 -6.42 -3.54 0.31
CA ILE A 49 -6.13 -2.42 1.21
C ILE A 49 -7.10 -1.26 0.94
N LEU A 50 -7.31 -0.91 -0.32
CA LEU A 50 -8.27 0.12 -0.71
C LEU A 50 -9.69 -0.24 -0.27
N TYR A 51 -10.12 -1.48 -0.49
CA TYR A 51 -11.44 -1.96 -0.07
C TYR A 51 -11.62 -1.86 1.45
N ASN A 52 -10.65 -2.33 2.23
CA ASN A 52 -10.71 -2.23 3.69
C ASN A 52 -10.82 -0.78 4.15
N TYR A 53 -10.04 0.13 3.54
CA TYR A 53 -10.13 1.56 3.86
C TYR A 53 -11.49 2.16 3.53
N LEU A 54 -12.07 1.82 2.37
CA LEU A 54 -13.40 2.27 1.99
C LEU A 54 -14.46 1.73 2.95
N MET A 55 -14.34 0.48 3.38
CA MET A 55 -15.24 -0.13 4.36
C MET A 55 -15.11 0.53 5.74
N GLU A 56 -13.90 0.79 6.22
CA GLU A 56 -13.67 1.54 7.46
C GLU A 56 -14.33 2.91 7.38
N THR A 57 -14.08 3.66 6.30
CA THR A 57 -14.67 5.00 6.09
C THR A 57 -16.20 4.94 5.99
N PHE A 58 -16.74 3.93 5.31
CA PHE A 58 -18.18 3.73 5.16
C PHE A 58 -18.82 3.40 6.50
N VAL A 59 -18.26 2.46 7.26
CA VAL A 59 -18.74 2.11 8.59
C VAL A 59 -18.68 3.32 9.51
N GLU A 60 -17.60 4.09 9.50
CA GLU A 60 -17.47 5.32 10.30
C GLU A 60 -18.57 6.35 9.94
N TYR A 61 -18.84 6.53 8.65
CA TYR A 61 -19.89 7.45 8.17
C TYR A 61 -21.30 7.02 8.57
N TYR A 62 -21.62 5.73 8.47
CA TYR A 62 -22.98 5.21 8.73
C TYR A 62 -23.24 4.84 10.20
N SER A 63 -22.21 4.53 10.98
CA SER A 63 -22.35 4.20 12.42
C SER A 63 -22.60 5.44 13.28
N GLY A 64 -22.45 6.66 12.75
CA GLY A 64 -22.61 7.90 13.50
C GLY A 64 -21.48 8.18 14.50
N VAL A 65 -20.41 7.36 14.49
CA VAL A 65 -19.25 7.45 15.40
C VAL A 65 -18.39 8.71 15.15
N HIS A 66 -18.64 9.46 14.06
CA HIS A 66 -18.04 10.77 13.82
C HIS A 66 -18.26 11.82 14.93
N TYR A 67 -19.12 11.56 15.92
CA TYR A 67 -19.34 12.46 17.05
C TYR A 67 -18.40 12.25 18.25
N THR A 68 -17.65 11.15 18.34
CA THR A 68 -16.81 10.89 19.51
C THR A 68 -15.34 11.28 19.36
N ASP A 69 -14.73 11.15 18.16
CA ASP A 69 -13.26 11.33 18.01
C ASP A 69 -12.84 12.65 17.32
N GLY A 70 -13.80 13.53 17.03
CA GLY A 70 -13.54 14.80 16.36
C GLY A 70 -13.17 14.66 14.86
N PRO A 71 -13.35 15.72 14.06
CA PRO A 71 -13.12 15.64 12.63
C PRO A 71 -11.63 15.39 12.32
N MET A 72 -11.38 14.32 11.56
CA MET A 72 -10.07 14.01 11.00
C MET A 72 -9.45 15.28 10.36
N THR A 73 -8.27 15.71 10.85
CA THR A 73 -7.66 16.95 10.35
C THR A 73 -7.36 16.83 8.85
N PRO A 74 -7.48 17.93 8.07
CA PRO A 74 -7.25 17.90 6.62
C PRO A 74 -5.86 17.38 6.23
N ARG A 75 -4.84 17.59 7.10
CA ARG A 75 -3.50 17.02 6.92
C ARG A 75 -3.48 15.50 7.02
N ARG A 76 -4.19 14.91 8.00
CA ARG A 76 -4.24 13.45 8.19
C ARG A 76 -4.98 12.78 7.02
N ARG A 77 -6.08 13.38 6.55
CA ARG A 77 -6.81 12.92 5.35
C ARG A 77 -5.93 12.95 4.10
N ALA A 78 -5.18 14.02 3.87
CA ALA A 78 -4.29 14.13 2.72
C ALA A 78 -3.20 13.05 2.71
N LEU A 79 -2.61 12.75 3.87
CA LEU A 79 -1.60 11.68 4.00
C LEU A 79 -2.18 10.30 3.69
N ILE A 80 -3.38 10.01 4.20
CA ILE A 80 -4.04 8.72 3.94
C ILE A 80 -4.37 8.56 2.45
N ILE A 81 -4.93 9.60 1.81
CA ILE A 81 -5.20 9.60 0.37
C ILE A 81 -3.91 9.40 -0.43
N LEU A 82 -2.84 10.09 -0.05
CA LEU A 82 -1.53 9.93 -0.67
C LEU A 82 -1.03 8.48 -0.56
N TYR A 83 -1.12 7.86 0.62
CA TYR A 83 -0.72 6.46 0.80
C TYR A 83 -1.55 5.49 -0.03
N LEU A 84 -2.87 5.71 -0.13
CA LEU A 84 -3.74 4.89 -0.97
C LEU A 84 -3.37 5.00 -2.45
N LEU A 85 -3.13 6.22 -2.94
CA LEU A 85 -2.68 6.44 -4.32
C LEU A 85 -1.34 5.75 -4.60
N LEU A 86 -0.39 5.85 -3.67
CA LEU A 86 0.90 5.18 -3.79
C LEU A 86 0.78 3.64 -3.72
N THR A 87 -0.17 3.13 -2.94
CA THR A 87 -0.44 1.69 -2.84
C THR A 87 -1.01 1.14 -4.14
N LEU A 88 -1.75 1.95 -4.92
CA LEU A 88 -2.34 1.56 -6.21
C LEU A 88 -1.37 1.61 -7.40
N LEU A 89 -0.17 2.18 -7.23
CA LEU A 89 0.85 2.26 -8.28
C LEU A 89 1.16 0.93 -9.00
N PRO A 90 1.20 -0.25 -8.35
CA PRO A 90 1.44 -1.52 -9.02
C PRO A 90 0.46 -1.84 -10.15
N LEU A 91 -0.76 -1.28 -10.15
CA LEU A 91 -1.73 -1.44 -11.23
C LEU A 91 -1.19 -0.92 -12.57
N LEU A 92 -0.37 0.13 -12.55
CA LEU A 92 0.26 0.68 -13.76
C LEU A 92 1.25 -0.32 -14.38
N GLY A 93 1.84 -1.19 -13.58
CA GLY A 93 2.73 -2.25 -14.05
C GLY A 93 2.04 -3.35 -14.86
N LEU A 94 0.70 -3.43 -14.82
CA LEU A 94 -0.10 -4.32 -15.67
C LEU A 94 -0.23 -3.81 -17.11
N ILE A 95 0.20 -2.58 -17.38
CA ILE A 95 0.22 -2.04 -18.74
C ILE A 95 1.55 -2.49 -19.37
N PRO A 96 1.55 -3.21 -20.51
CA PRO A 96 2.78 -3.70 -21.14
C PRO A 96 3.81 -2.60 -21.44
N ALA A 97 3.35 -1.39 -21.77
CA ALA A 97 4.21 -0.24 -22.01
C ALA A 97 5.00 0.23 -20.76
N ILE A 98 4.56 -0.13 -19.56
CA ILE A 98 5.23 0.21 -18.29
C ILE A 98 5.89 -1.05 -17.72
N GLY A 99 5.15 -2.15 -17.63
CA GLY A 99 5.62 -3.44 -17.12
C GLY A 99 6.70 -4.10 -17.98
N GLY A 100 6.88 -3.69 -19.24
CA GLY A 100 7.97 -4.16 -20.10
C GLY A 100 9.33 -3.52 -19.79
N HIS A 101 9.39 -2.59 -18.83
CA HIS A 101 10.60 -1.87 -18.48
C HIS A 101 10.94 -2.03 -16.99
N ALA A 102 12.16 -2.48 -16.70
CA ALA A 102 12.60 -2.73 -15.34
C ALA A 102 12.67 -1.47 -14.46
N ILE A 103 13.22 -0.37 -14.99
CA ILE A 103 13.42 0.89 -14.24
C ILE A 103 12.10 1.45 -13.69
N PRO A 104 11.05 1.71 -14.50
CA PRO A 104 9.79 2.23 -13.95
C PRO A 104 9.15 1.25 -12.96
N MET A 105 9.32 -0.06 -13.15
CA MET A 105 8.77 -1.06 -12.24
C MET A 105 9.49 -1.11 -10.88
N ILE A 106 10.81 -0.87 -10.87
CA ILE A 106 11.57 -0.68 -9.62
C ILE A 106 11.09 0.58 -8.88
N ILE A 107 10.86 1.69 -9.60
CA ILE A 107 10.36 2.94 -9.00
C ILE A 107 8.95 2.73 -8.42
N ILE A 108 8.03 2.15 -9.21
CA ILE A 108 6.66 1.82 -8.81
C ILE A 108 6.66 0.95 -7.56
N GLY A 109 7.45 -0.14 -7.56
CA GLY A 109 7.54 -1.04 -6.42
C GLY A 109 8.10 -0.36 -5.17
N SER A 110 9.10 0.52 -5.33
CA SER A 110 9.72 1.21 -4.19
C SER A 110 8.76 2.21 -3.54
N LEU A 111 8.03 2.99 -4.35
CA LEU A 111 7.04 3.95 -3.86
C LEU A 111 5.86 3.24 -3.17
N ALA A 112 5.37 2.15 -3.76
CA ALA A 112 4.30 1.34 -3.18
C ALA A 112 4.71 0.63 -1.89
N ALA A 113 5.96 0.12 -1.82
CA ALA A 113 6.55 -0.44 -0.61
C ALA A 113 6.66 0.60 0.49
N LEU A 114 7.14 1.81 0.17
CA LEU A 114 7.26 2.90 1.15
C LEU A 114 5.89 3.29 1.73
N ALA A 115 4.86 3.39 0.89
CA ALA A 115 3.50 3.67 1.36
C ALA A 115 2.97 2.58 2.30
N SER A 116 3.27 1.31 1.99
CA SER A 116 2.90 0.17 2.83
C SER A 116 3.60 0.20 4.18
N LEU A 117 4.89 0.56 4.20
CA LEU A 117 5.67 0.71 5.42
C LEU A 117 5.12 1.85 6.29
N CYS A 118 4.81 3.00 5.69
CA CYS A 118 4.18 4.11 6.40
C CYS A 118 2.82 3.72 6.99
N SER A 119 2.01 2.95 6.26
CA SER A 119 0.75 2.41 6.75
C SER A 119 0.97 1.52 7.98
N ILE A 120 1.93 0.59 7.93
CA ILE A 120 2.26 -0.30 9.05
C ILE A 120 2.70 0.51 10.28
N ILE A 121 3.62 1.46 10.11
CA ILE A 121 4.10 2.32 11.21
C ILE A 121 2.93 3.14 11.80
N GLY A 122 2.04 3.65 10.95
CA GLY A 122 0.84 4.37 11.40
C GLY A 122 -0.11 3.51 12.24
N TYR A 123 -0.28 2.22 11.89
CA TYR A 123 -1.04 1.27 12.71
C TYR A 123 -0.34 0.96 14.03
N LEU A 124 0.99 0.75 14.02
CA LEU A 124 1.75 0.47 15.24
C LEU A 124 1.70 1.63 16.24
N ARG A 125 1.81 2.88 15.76
CA ARG A 125 1.68 4.07 16.62
C ARG A 125 0.30 4.22 17.25
N ARG A 126 -0.76 3.92 16.50
CA ARG A 126 -2.13 3.96 17.04
C ARG A 126 -2.32 3.01 18.22
N GLY A 127 -1.73 1.81 18.15
CA GLY A 127 -1.84 0.84 19.23
C GLY A 127 -1.04 1.20 20.48
N THR A 128 0.02 2.02 20.39
CA THR A 128 0.77 2.50 21.56
C THR A 128 0.16 3.74 22.19
N ASP A 129 -0.47 4.63 21.40
CA ASP A 129 -1.11 5.83 21.95
C ASP A 129 -2.40 5.48 22.73
N GLU A 130 -3.08 4.36 22.38
CA GLU A 130 -4.25 3.86 23.12
C GLU A 130 -3.89 3.27 24.50
N ASP A 131 -2.65 2.81 24.71
CA ASP A 131 -2.20 2.28 26.00
C ASP A 131 -1.83 3.40 27.01
N ASP A 132 -1.50 4.60 26.54
CA ASP A 132 -1.11 5.74 27.39
C ASP A 132 -2.33 6.56 27.88
N ASP A 133 -3.45 6.58 27.14
CA ASP A 133 -4.68 7.30 27.53
C ASP A 133 -5.52 6.54 28.58
N ASP A 134 -5.29 5.23 28.75
CA ASP A 134 -5.95 4.40 29.78
C ASP A 134 -5.30 4.52 31.18
N GLU A 135 -4.15 5.19 31.31
CA GLU A 135 -3.48 5.44 32.60
C GLU A 135 -3.84 6.80 33.26
N GLU A 136 -4.56 7.71 32.58
CA GLU A 136 -4.91 9.04 33.15
C GLU A 136 -6.30 9.12 33.82
N VAL A 137 -6.93 8.00 34.20
CA VAL A 137 -8.18 7.97 35.01
C VAL A 137 -8.00 7.24 36.34
N GLU A 138 -6.95 7.58 37.10
CA GLU A 138 -6.94 7.42 38.57
C GLU A 138 -6.10 8.54 39.20
N CYS A 139 -6.76 9.62 39.66
CA CYS A 139 -6.50 10.35 40.91
C CYS A 139 -7.42 11.58 41.04
#